data_AF-A0A5J4V321-F1
#
_entry.id   AF-A0A5J4V321-F1
#
_cell.length_a   1.000
_cell.length_b   1.000
_cell.length_c   1.000
_cell.angle_alpha   90.00
_cell.angle_beta   90.00
_cell.angle_gamma   90.00
#
_symmetry.space_group_name_H-M   'P 1'
#
loop_
_entity.id
_entity.type
_entity.pdbx_description
1 polymer ?
#
loop_
_entity_poly.entity_id
_entity_poly.type
_entity_poly.pdbx_seq_one_letter_code
_entity_poly.pdbx_strand_id
1 'polypeptide(L)'
;IDAARFAENAFFIHKNTNLNINPRIVRELFSYCDGFTLSAKKDGLANMGGLLCFRDQGLFHKKLSIYEEKEEKKVIIRDIGVMLKEKQILMYGNDSYGGLPGRDIMALSTGLFEATKLPYLQHRIEGVPVIILPGGYAVFIDVDQFYVGDEWGRKKEKLNYEDFAGAFAFEYDNKDEEERKGIINLVRFAVPRNQLNYEHIRYTAATAGALFRGRANLSKVCITRGQKLRLRHFQAALEPIYPDADVVDDTTQIYAKKKRVVK
;
A
#
# COMPACT_ATOMS: atom_id res chain seq x y z
N ILE A 1 5.20 8.89 12.63
CA ILE A 1 5.09 8.89 11.15
C ILE A 1 5.11 7.47 10.62
N ASP A 2 4.48 7.18 9.47
CA ASP A 2 4.72 5.94 8.73
C ASP A 2 6.02 6.08 7.94
N ALA A 3 7.01 5.27 8.28
CA ALA A 3 8.35 5.28 7.72
C ALA A 3 8.60 4.12 6.75
N ALA A 4 7.57 3.44 6.23
CA ALA A 4 7.76 2.32 5.32
C ALA A 4 8.52 2.68 4.02
N ARG A 5 8.51 3.96 3.62
CA ARG A 5 9.16 4.47 2.39
C ARG A 5 10.14 5.62 2.66
N PHE A 6 10.80 5.59 3.82
CA PHE A 6 11.65 6.70 4.26
C PHE A 6 12.81 7.01 3.29
N ALA A 7 13.39 5.99 2.65
CA ALA A 7 14.55 6.14 1.78
C ALA A 7 14.14 6.68 0.40
N GLU A 8 13.03 6.17 -0.16
CA GLU A 8 12.43 6.72 -1.38
C GLU A 8 12.02 8.20 -1.17
N ASN A 9 11.42 8.54 -0.02
CA ASN A 9 11.08 9.93 0.31
C ASN A 9 12.31 10.84 0.42
N ALA A 10 13.37 10.36 1.06
CA ALA A 10 14.65 11.09 1.15
C ALA A 10 15.26 11.32 -0.25
N PHE A 11 15.10 10.37 -1.18
CA PHE A 11 15.53 10.53 -2.56
C PHE A 11 14.81 11.66 -3.29
N PHE A 12 13.49 11.75 -3.14
CA PHE A 12 12.74 12.86 -3.75
C PHE A 12 13.14 14.22 -3.18
N ILE A 13 13.42 14.30 -1.88
CA ILE A 13 13.94 15.52 -1.26
C ILE A 13 15.30 15.89 -1.87
N HIS A 14 16.22 14.94 -2.00
CA HIS A 14 17.51 15.16 -2.68
C HIS A 14 17.32 15.68 -4.10
N LYS A 15 16.47 15.03 -4.90
CA LYS A 15 16.24 15.40 -6.30
C LYS A 15 15.70 16.82 -6.46
N ASN A 16 14.88 17.27 -5.51
CA ASN A 16 14.29 18.61 -5.54
C ASN A 16 15.19 19.69 -4.93
N THR A 17 16.13 19.34 -4.05
CA THR A 17 16.96 20.30 -3.30
C THR A 17 18.44 20.25 -3.65
N ASN A 18 18.87 19.31 -4.51
CA ASN A 18 20.27 18.96 -4.78
C ASN A 18 21.11 18.62 -3.54
N LEU A 19 20.50 18.38 -2.38
CA LEU A 19 21.20 17.98 -1.15
C LEU A 19 21.57 16.51 -1.22
N ASN A 20 22.85 16.12 -1.15
CA ASN A 20 23.29 14.71 -1.22
C ASN A 20 22.41 13.76 -0.39
N ILE A 21 21.96 12.64 -1.00
CA ILE A 21 21.38 11.51 -0.26
C ILE A 21 22.48 10.91 0.60
N ASN A 22 22.55 11.44 1.80
CA ASN A 22 23.36 10.97 2.88
C ASN A 22 22.39 10.45 3.96
N PRO A 23 22.78 9.47 4.79
CA PRO A 23 22.14 9.21 6.08
C PRO A 23 21.70 10.47 6.86
N ARG A 24 22.34 11.63 6.62
CA ARG A 24 21.90 12.96 7.10
C ARG A 24 20.47 13.36 6.72
N ILE A 25 20.04 13.22 5.46
CA ILE A 25 18.65 13.60 5.07
C ILE A 25 17.65 12.71 5.79
N VAL A 26 17.91 11.40 5.79
CA VAL A 26 17.06 10.44 6.52
C VAL A 26 17.01 10.80 8.01
N ARG A 27 18.17 11.07 8.62
CA ARG A 27 18.27 11.47 10.03
C ARG A 27 17.54 12.77 10.32
N GLU A 28 17.62 13.75 9.42
CA GLU A 28 16.90 15.01 9.53
C GLU A 28 15.39 14.79 9.44
N LEU A 29 14.93 13.96 8.50
CA LEU A 29 13.52 13.59 8.34
C LEU A 29 12.96 12.98 9.64
N PHE A 30 13.73 12.08 10.27
CA PHE A 30 13.37 11.51 11.57
C PHE A 30 13.55 12.48 12.75
N SER A 31 14.33 13.55 12.60
CA SER A 31 14.49 14.57 13.65
C SER A 31 13.20 15.35 13.90
N TYR A 32 12.36 15.50 12.87
CA TYR A 32 11.06 16.17 12.95
C TYR A 32 9.93 15.31 13.57
N CYS A 33 10.23 14.09 14.02
CA CYS A 33 9.24 13.22 14.65
C CYS A 33 9.70 12.71 16.03
N ASP A 34 8.71 12.46 16.89
CA ASP A 34 8.89 11.78 18.18
C ASP A 34 8.73 10.26 18.09
N GLY A 35 8.37 9.74 16.92
CA GLY A 35 8.27 8.30 16.71
C GLY A 35 7.80 7.92 15.33
N PHE A 36 8.07 6.66 14.97
CA PHE A 36 7.70 6.10 13.69
C PHE A 36 7.36 4.62 13.78
N THR A 37 6.50 4.20 12.87
CA THR A 37 6.28 2.79 12.52
C THR A 37 7.01 2.53 11.22
N LEU A 38 7.67 1.38 11.09
CA LEU A 38 8.33 0.97 9.87
C LEU A 38 7.98 -0.46 9.56
N SER A 39 7.60 -0.73 8.31
CA SER A 39 7.52 -2.11 7.81
C SER A 39 8.77 -2.41 7.00
N ALA A 40 9.64 -3.28 7.54
CA ALA A 40 10.92 -3.63 6.91
C ALA A 40 10.73 -4.37 5.57
N LYS A 41 9.51 -4.86 5.33
CA LYS A 41 9.03 -5.40 4.06
C LYS A 41 9.07 -4.42 2.87
N LYS A 42 9.37 -3.14 3.13
CA LYS A 42 9.43 -2.06 2.13
C LYS A 42 10.87 -1.58 2.01
N ASP A 43 11.20 -0.39 2.53
CA ASP A 43 12.57 0.16 2.48
C ASP A 43 13.55 -0.54 3.43
N GLY A 44 13.10 -1.52 4.23
CA GLY A 44 14.02 -2.38 4.98
C GLY A 44 14.63 -3.51 4.15
N LEU A 45 14.27 -3.67 2.87
CA LEU A 45 14.72 -4.73 1.96
C LEU A 45 14.64 -6.16 2.53
N ALA A 46 13.75 -6.38 3.50
CA ALA A 46 13.58 -7.66 4.18
C ALA A 46 12.26 -8.31 3.75
N ASN A 47 12.17 -9.64 3.85
CA ASN A 47 10.92 -10.36 3.53
C ASN A 47 9.88 -10.28 4.67
N MET A 48 10.35 -10.00 5.89
CA MET A 48 9.55 -9.86 7.11
C MET A 48 10.17 -8.78 8.00
N GLY A 49 9.42 -8.32 9.00
CA GLY A 49 9.91 -7.43 10.03
C GLY A 49 9.26 -6.05 10.02
N GLY A 50 9.34 -5.43 11.18
CA GLY A 50 8.87 -4.07 11.40
C GLY A 50 9.53 -3.48 12.63
N LEU A 51 9.46 -2.16 12.74
CA LEU A 51 9.96 -1.42 13.88
C LEU A 51 8.87 -0.47 14.38
N LEU A 52 8.86 -0.30 15.68
CA LEU A 52 8.15 0.75 16.37
C LEU A 52 9.18 1.50 17.21
N CYS A 53 9.42 2.76 16.86
CA CYS A 53 10.45 3.57 17.50
C CYS A 53 9.84 4.85 18.02
N PHE A 54 10.28 5.30 19.20
CA PHE A 54 9.90 6.58 19.79
C PHE A 54 11.12 7.23 20.41
N ARG A 55 11.09 8.56 20.48
CA ARG A 55 12.10 9.37 21.14
C ARG A 55 11.92 9.25 22.64
N ASP A 56 12.95 8.73 23.31
CA ASP A 56 13.00 8.76 24.76
C ASP A 56 12.95 10.21 25.27
N GLN A 57 12.14 10.45 26.31
CA GLN A 57 11.84 11.79 26.83
C GLN A 57 11.35 12.81 25.78
N GLY A 58 10.88 12.34 24.62
CA GLY A 58 10.28 13.14 23.56
C GLY A 58 8.89 13.67 23.92
N LEU A 59 8.25 14.41 23.00
CA LEU A 59 6.91 14.96 23.25
C LEU A 59 5.88 13.84 23.46
N PHE A 60 5.99 12.76 22.70
CA PHE A 60 5.13 11.58 22.83
C PHE A 60 5.22 10.97 24.23
N HIS A 61 6.45 10.74 24.70
CA HIS A 61 6.70 10.19 26.04
C HIS A 61 6.16 11.12 27.14
N LYS A 62 6.46 12.42 27.05
CA LYS A 62 6.03 13.43 28.02
C LYS A 62 4.52 13.65 28.07
N LYS A 63 3.82 13.56 26.93
CA LYS A 63 2.37 13.79 26.87
C LYS A 63 1.53 12.58 27.29
N LEU A 64 2.04 11.36 27.06
CA LEU A 64 1.29 10.14 27.30
C LEU A 64 1.71 9.40 28.56
N SER A 65 2.85 9.75 29.16
CA SER A 65 3.19 9.32 30.51
C SER A 65 2.38 10.12 31.55
N ILE A 66 2.04 9.46 32.65
CA ILE A 66 1.34 10.09 33.78
C ILE A 66 2.37 10.41 34.86
N TYR A 67 2.32 11.65 35.34
CA TYR A 67 3.21 12.18 36.36
C TYR A 67 2.40 12.58 37.59
N GLU A 68 3.01 12.44 38.75
CA GLU A 68 2.53 12.93 40.02
C GLU A 68 3.58 13.90 40.60
N GLU A 69 3.16 14.98 41.23
CA GLU A 69 4.07 15.88 41.94
C GLU A 69 4.23 15.42 43.39
N LYS A 70 5.46 15.10 43.78
CA LYS A 70 5.84 14.78 45.16
C LYS A 70 7.07 15.58 45.53
N GLU A 71 7.00 16.31 46.64
CA GLU A 71 8.13 17.09 47.17
C GLU A 71 8.78 18.00 46.09
N GLU A 72 7.95 18.73 45.34
CA GLU A 72 8.38 19.61 44.23
C GLU A 72 9.09 18.89 43.05
N LYS A 73 9.04 17.55 43.00
CA LYS A 73 9.59 16.73 41.91
C LYS A 73 8.47 16.03 41.14
N LYS A 74 8.60 16.01 39.81
CA LYS A 74 7.73 15.20 38.95
C LYS A 74 8.19 13.76 38.97
N VAL A 75 7.36 12.88 39.52
CA VAL A 75 7.60 11.44 39.56
C VAL A 75 6.71 10.77 38.51
N ILE A 76 7.29 9.92 37.66
CA ILE A 76 6.53 9.14 36.68
C ILE A 76 5.83 8.01 37.43
N ILE A 77 4.48 8.01 37.41
CA ILE A 77 3.66 6.94 37.97
C ILE A 77 3.21 5.94 36.90
N ARG A 78 3.17 6.37 35.63
CA ARG A 78 2.88 5.48 34.50
C ARG A 78 3.67 5.91 33.27
N ASP A 79 4.64 5.09 32.88
CA ASP A 79 5.50 5.36 31.73
C ASP A 79 4.93 4.70 30.46
N ILE A 80 4.63 5.51 29.43
CA ILE A 80 4.09 4.99 28.16
C ILE A 80 5.07 4.06 27.44
N GLY A 81 6.38 4.30 27.56
CA GLY A 81 7.43 3.46 26.98
C GLY A 81 7.47 2.08 27.64
N VAL A 82 7.35 2.03 28.98
CA VAL A 82 7.25 0.75 29.72
C VAL A 82 6.00 -0.01 29.30
N MET A 83 4.84 0.66 29.24
CA MET A 83 3.61 0.04 28.78
C MET A 83 3.68 -0.53 27.36
N LEU A 84 4.37 0.15 26.46
CA LEU A 84 4.55 -0.32 25.09
C LEU A 84 5.49 -1.53 25.05
N LYS A 85 6.52 -1.56 25.89
CA LYS A 85 7.38 -2.75 26.06
C LYS A 85 6.61 -3.93 26.64
N GLU A 86 5.76 -3.71 27.64
CA GLU A 86 4.88 -4.76 28.18
C GLU A 86 3.98 -5.34 27.09
N LYS A 87 3.34 -4.48 26.28
CA LYS A 87 2.55 -4.92 25.13
C LYS A 87 3.37 -5.67 24.08
N GLN A 88 4.60 -5.20 23.79
CA GLN A 88 5.52 -5.87 22.89
C GLN A 88 5.81 -7.30 23.36
N ILE A 89 6.13 -7.46 24.65
CA ILE A 89 6.42 -8.76 25.26
C ILE A 89 5.22 -9.70 25.16
N LEU A 90 4.01 -9.20 25.47
CA LEU A 90 2.78 -9.99 25.45
C LEU A 90 2.33 -10.37 24.03
N MET A 91 2.54 -9.51 23.03
CA MET A 91 1.99 -9.70 21.68
C MET A 91 2.99 -10.28 20.68
N TYR A 92 4.27 -9.93 20.82
CA TYR A 92 5.31 -10.22 19.82
C TYR A 92 6.53 -10.94 20.41
N GLY A 93 6.70 -10.95 21.74
CA GLY A 93 7.86 -11.51 22.43
C GLY A 93 8.82 -10.44 22.94
N ASN A 94 9.92 -10.86 23.55
CA ASN A 94 10.85 -9.96 24.24
C ASN A 94 11.32 -8.81 23.33
N ASP A 95 11.51 -7.62 23.91
CA ASP A 95 11.86 -6.39 23.18
C ASP A 95 13.22 -6.45 22.47
N SER A 96 14.09 -7.40 22.81
CA SER A 96 15.35 -7.65 22.10
C SER A 96 15.20 -8.28 20.72
N TYR A 97 14.10 -8.99 20.43
CA TYR A 97 13.88 -9.66 19.14
C TYR A 97 12.49 -9.42 18.53
N GLY A 98 11.47 -9.15 19.35
CA GLY A 98 10.15 -8.71 18.89
C GLY A 98 9.47 -9.65 17.90
N GLY A 99 9.64 -10.96 18.07
CA GLY A 99 9.06 -11.98 17.18
C GLY A 99 9.86 -12.23 15.91
N LEU A 100 11.06 -11.66 15.77
CA LEU A 100 11.94 -11.87 14.64
C LEU A 100 13.10 -12.82 14.98
N PRO A 101 13.36 -13.84 14.15
CA PRO A 101 14.60 -14.58 14.21
C PRO A 101 15.82 -13.66 14.05
N GLY A 102 16.92 -13.96 14.73
CA GLY A 102 18.15 -13.13 14.65
C GLY A 102 18.68 -12.92 13.23
N ARG A 103 18.51 -13.91 12.33
CA ARG A 103 18.84 -13.78 10.90
C ARG A 103 18.02 -12.71 10.19
N ASP A 104 16.75 -12.55 10.55
CA ASP A 104 15.85 -11.57 9.94
C ASP A 104 16.18 -10.17 10.48
N ILE A 105 16.57 -10.07 11.75
CA ILE A 105 17.13 -8.83 12.34
C ILE A 105 18.42 -8.42 11.62
N MET A 106 19.29 -9.37 11.27
CA MET A 106 20.50 -9.07 10.51
C MET A 106 20.18 -8.64 9.07
N ALA A 107 19.25 -9.35 8.41
CA ALA A 107 18.83 -9.02 7.05
C ALA A 107 18.20 -7.61 6.98
N LEU A 108 17.30 -7.27 7.91
CA LEU A 108 16.67 -5.95 7.93
C LEU A 108 17.67 -4.84 8.28
N SER A 109 18.62 -5.09 9.19
CA SER A 109 19.66 -4.11 9.53
C SER A 109 20.54 -3.79 8.32
N THR A 110 20.93 -4.82 7.58
CA THR A 110 21.69 -4.67 6.33
C THR A 110 20.85 -3.96 5.27
N GLY A 111 19.60 -4.36 5.10
CA GLY A 111 18.68 -3.78 4.13
C GLY A 111 18.38 -2.30 4.37
N LEU A 112 18.22 -1.87 5.63
CA LEU A 112 18.07 -0.46 6.00
C LEU A 112 19.30 0.38 5.61
N PHE A 113 20.51 -0.19 5.69
CA PHE A 113 21.73 0.49 5.25
C PHE A 113 21.78 0.59 3.73
N GLU A 114 21.58 -0.53 3.03
CA GLU A 114 21.59 -0.60 1.57
C GLU A 114 20.54 0.31 0.92
N ALA A 115 19.33 0.38 1.50
CA ALA A 115 18.24 1.18 0.98
C ALA A 115 18.55 2.69 0.92
N THR A 116 19.50 3.17 1.74
CA THR A 116 19.88 4.59 1.74
C THR A 116 20.94 4.94 0.70
N LYS A 117 21.50 3.96 -0.02
CA LYS A 117 22.56 4.21 -1.00
C LYS A 117 21.97 4.87 -2.26
N LEU A 118 22.58 5.97 -2.68
CA LEU A 118 22.17 6.72 -3.87
C LEU A 118 22.10 5.85 -5.15
N PRO A 119 23.09 5.00 -5.49
CA PRO A 119 23.01 4.16 -6.69
C PRO A 119 21.83 3.20 -6.67
N TYR A 120 21.50 2.64 -5.51
CA TYR A 120 20.33 1.77 -5.34
C TYR A 120 19.03 2.55 -5.58
N LEU A 121 18.89 3.73 -4.97
CA LEU A 121 17.69 4.56 -5.10
C LEU A 121 17.51 5.12 -6.51
N GLN A 122 18.59 5.52 -7.18
CA GLN A 122 18.57 5.97 -8.58
C GLN A 122 18.07 4.85 -9.50
N HIS A 123 18.67 3.66 -9.41
CA HIS A 123 18.24 2.51 -10.20
C HIS A 123 16.77 2.15 -9.94
N ARG A 124 16.36 2.18 -8.67
CA ARG A 124 15.01 1.87 -8.23
C ARG A 124 13.96 2.86 -8.75
N ILE A 125 14.21 4.16 -8.63
CA ILE A 125 13.19 5.20 -8.88
C ILE A 125 13.20 5.64 -10.34
N GLU A 126 14.37 5.74 -10.96
CA GLU A 126 14.50 6.26 -12.34
C GLU A 126 14.38 5.15 -13.40
N GLY A 127 14.45 3.88 -13.01
CA GLY A 127 14.26 2.74 -13.92
C GLY A 127 12.81 2.44 -14.31
N VAL A 128 11.83 3.17 -13.78
CA VAL A 128 10.39 2.94 -14.02
C VAL A 128 9.81 4.07 -14.88
N PRO A 129 9.39 3.82 -16.14
CA PRO A 129 8.65 4.82 -16.93
C PRO A 129 7.24 4.99 -16.35
N VAL A 130 6.83 6.23 -16.02
CA VAL A 130 5.55 6.51 -15.33
C VAL A 130 4.73 7.57 -16.04
N ILE A 131 3.39 7.37 -16.04
CA ILE A 131 2.39 8.18 -16.76
C ILE A 131 1.78 9.30 -15.90
N ILE A 132 1.81 9.28 -14.55
CA ILE A 132 1.43 10.44 -13.70
C ILE A 132 2.25 10.43 -12.40
N LEU A 133 2.75 11.61 -11.99
CA LEU A 133 3.56 11.94 -10.77
C LEU A 133 3.98 10.73 -9.92
N PRO A 134 5.18 10.15 -10.13
CA PRO A 134 5.55 8.89 -9.49
C PRO A 134 5.74 9.04 -7.98
N GLY A 135 5.08 8.18 -7.21
CA GLY A 135 5.68 7.67 -5.97
C GLY A 135 6.80 6.66 -6.32
N GLY A 136 7.80 6.50 -5.46
CA GLY A 136 9.00 5.67 -5.73
C GLY A 136 8.79 4.15 -5.82
N TYR A 137 7.54 3.67 -5.78
CA TYR A 137 7.24 2.25 -5.57
C TYR A 137 6.16 1.63 -6.48
N ALA A 138 5.37 2.44 -7.16
CA ALA A 138 4.28 1.95 -7.99
C ALA A 138 3.86 2.95 -9.05
N VAL A 139 3.32 2.42 -10.15
CA VAL A 139 2.55 3.20 -11.12
C VAL A 139 1.07 2.98 -10.83
N PHE A 140 0.29 4.04 -10.91
CA PHE A 140 -1.15 3.98 -10.73
C PHE A 140 -1.84 4.30 -12.05
N ILE A 141 -2.81 3.48 -12.44
CA ILE A 141 -3.71 3.76 -13.54
C ILE A 141 -5.01 4.26 -12.94
N ASP A 142 -5.42 5.46 -13.33
CA ASP A 142 -6.74 6.01 -13.02
C ASP A 142 -7.79 5.30 -13.88
N VAL A 143 -8.65 4.52 -13.22
CA VAL A 143 -9.67 3.70 -13.88
C VAL A 143 -10.79 4.55 -14.44
N ASP A 144 -11.09 5.68 -13.81
CA ASP A 144 -12.10 6.60 -14.32
C ASP A 144 -11.64 7.15 -15.66
N GLN A 145 -10.40 7.63 -15.74
CA GLN A 145 -9.79 8.12 -16.98
C GLN A 145 -9.57 7.01 -18.01
N PHE A 146 -9.30 5.78 -17.55
CA PHE A 146 -9.14 4.62 -18.43
C PHE A 146 -10.40 4.38 -19.29
N TYR A 147 -11.60 4.64 -18.77
CA TYR A 147 -12.87 4.45 -19.47
C TYR A 147 -13.53 5.75 -19.99
N VAL A 148 -12.85 6.91 -19.92
CA VAL A 148 -13.37 8.18 -20.47
C VAL A 148 -13.61 8.07 -21.98
N GLY A 149 -14.77 8.58 -22.42
CA GLY A 149 -15.19 8.63 -23.83
C GLY A 149 -15.89 7.36 -24.34
N ASP A 150 -15.97 6.32 -23.53
CA ASP A 150 -16.73 5.11 -23.80
C ASP A 150 -18.10 5.18 -23.07
N GLU A 151 -19.12 4.43 -23.51
CA GLU A 151 -20.43 4.36 -22.80
C GLU A 151 -20.26 3.94 -21.32
N TRP A 152 -19.12 3.32 -21.02
CA TRP A 152 -18.60 2.97 -19.71
C TRP A 152 -18.47 4.14 -18.73
N GLY A 153 -17.99 5.31 -19.17
CA GLY A 153 -17.78 6.46 -18.27
C GLY A 153 -19.07 7.20 -17.89
N ARG A 154 -20.16 7.01 -18.64
CA ARG A 154 -21.43 7.76 -18.49
C ARG A 154 -22.43 7.14 -17.52
N LYS A 155 -22.25 5.89 -17.09
CA LYS A 155 -23.19 5.16 -16.22
C LYS A 155 -22.68 4.92 -14.80
N LYS A 156 -21.97 5.90 -14.21
CA LYS A 156 -21.56 5.85 -12.78
C LYS A 156 -22.73 5.81 -11.79
N GLU A 157 -23.92 6.28 -12.18
CA GLU A 157 -24.98 6.63 -11.21
C GLU A 157 -26.03 5.54 -10.90
N LYS A 158 -26.09 4.42 -11.61
CA LYS A 158 -27.25 3.49 -11.46
C LYS A 158 -26.95 2.01 -11.33
N LEU A 159 -25.70 1.59 -11.26
CA LEU A 159 -25.36 0.22 -11.60
C LEU A 159 -24.26 -0.30 -10.63
N ASN A 160 -24.52 -1.41 -9.93
CA ASN A 160 -23.63 -2.18 -9.04
C ASN A 160 -22.40 -2.79 -9.77
N TYR A 161 -21.60 -1.97 -10.45
CA TYR A 161 -20.48 -2.46 -11.27
C TYR A 161 -19.20 -1.90 -10.68
N GLU A 162 -18.38 -2.82 -10.17
CA GLU A 162 -17.16 -2.48 -9.46
C GLU A 162 -16.02 -2.35 -10.46
N ASP A 163 -15.86 -1.13 -10.97
CA ASP A 163 -14.70 -0.78 -11.77
C ASP A 163 -13.44 -0.84 -10.88
N PHE A 164 -12.44 -1.54 -11.39
CA PHE A 164 -11.43 -2.28 -10.65
C PHE A 164 -10.54 -1.49 -9.66
N ALA A 165 -10.14 -2.22 -8.61
CA ALA A 165 -8.94 -2.09 -7.76
C ALA A 165 -8.80 -0.89 -6.80
N GLY A 166 -9.53 0.21 -6.98
CA GLY A 166 -9.57 1.31 -6.00
C GLY A 166 -10.87 1.32 -5.19
N ALA A 167 -11.99 1.57 -5.87
CA ALA A 167 -13.32 1.68 -5.24
C ALA A 167 -13.74 0.40 -4.50
N PHE A 168 -13.44 -0.77 -5.09
CA PHE A 168 -13.64 -2.08 -4.45
C PHE A 168 -12.86 -2.25 -3.14
N ALA A 169 -11.61 -1.77 -3.10
CA ALA A 169 -10.74 -1.90 -1.93
C ALA A 169 -11.18 -1.01 -0.77
N PHE A 170 -11.77 0.15 -1.08
CA PHE A 170 -12.30 1.13 -0.12
C PHE A 170 -13.77 0.93 0.23
N GLU A 171 -14.37 -0.19 -0.17
CA GLU A 171 -15.76 -0.54 0.18
C GLU A 171 -16.76 0.55 -0.27
N TYR A 172 -16.56 1.13 -1.46
CA TYR A 172 -17.28 2.30 -1.97
C TYR A 172 -18.82 2.22 -1.85
N ASP A 173 -19.40 1.07 -2.13
CA ASP A 173 -20.82 0.75 -2.00
C ASP A 173 -21.33 0.78 -0.55
N ASN A 174 -20.48 0.49 0.44
CA ASN A 174 -20.81 0.58 1.87
C ASN A 174 -20.66 2.00 2.44
N LYS A 175 -20.25 2.97 1.62
CA LYS A 175 -19.98 4.37 2.00
C LYS A 175 -21.11 5.31 1.60
N ASP A 176 -21.27 6.40 2.32
CA ASP A 176 -22.23 7.45 1.97
C ASP A 176 -21.72 8.35 0.82
N GLU A 177 -22.58 9.26 0.33
CA GLU A 177 -22.25 10.11 -0.81
C GLU A 177 -21.08 11.08 -0.55
N GLU A 178 -20.89 11.53 0.68
CA GLU A 178 -19.75 12.40 1.03
C GLU A 178 -18.45 11.62 1.12
N GLU A 179 -18.46 10.47 1.80
CA GLU A 179 -17.33 9.56 1.90
C GLU A 179 -16.86 9.10 0.51
N ARG A 180 -17.79 8.84 -0.41
CA ARG A 180 -17.51 8.42 -1.78
C ARG A 180 -16.73 9.45 -2.59
N LYS A 181 -16.94 10.76 -2.36
CA LYS A 181 -16.22 11.84 -3.07
C LYS A 181 -14.71 11.79 -2.83
N GLY A 182 -14.26 11.22 -1.71
CA GLY A 182 -12.85 11.07 -1.38
C GLY A 182 -12.19 9.81 -1.94
N ILE A 183 -12.94 8.90 -2.57
CA ILE A 183 -12.43 7.61 -3.02
C ILE A 183 -11.86 7.74 -4.44
N ILE A 184 -10.56 7.50 -4.56
CA ILE A 184 -9.86 7.43 -5.84
C ILE A 184 -9.94 6.02 -6.43
N ASN A 185 -10.31 5.91 -7.70
CA ASN A 185 -10.40 4.61 -8.36
C ASN A 185 -9.11 4.29 -9.14
N LEU A 186 -8.12 3.75 -8.43
CA LEU A 186 -6.80 3.47 -8.99
C LEU A 186 -6.48 1.97 -9.01
N VAL A 187 -5.92 1.50 -10.12
CA VAL A 187 -5.23 0.20 -10.19
C VAL A 187 -3.74 0.42 -9.94
N ARG A 188 -3.20 -0.23 -8.92
CA ARG A 188 -1.79 -0.09 -8.53
C ARG A 188 -0.91 -1.19 -9.10
N PHE A 189 0.04 -0.79 -9.95
CA PHE A 189 1.15 -1.61 -10.43
C PHE A 189 2.34 -1.44 -9.50
N ALA A 190 2.37 -2.23 -8.43
CA ALA A 190 3.45 -2.19 -7.45
C ALA A 190 4.71 -2.89 -7.98
N VAL A 191 5.85 -2.21 -7.91
CA VAL A 191 7.15 -2.74 -8.38
C VAL A 191 7.92 -3.29 -7.17
N PRO A 192 8.14 -4.62 -7.07
CA PRO A 192 8.98 -5.18 -6.01
C PRO A 192 10.43 -4.72 -6.15
N ARG A 193 11.14 -4.62 -5.02
CA ARG A 193 12.53 -4.14 -4.98
C ARG A 193 13.48 -5.24 -5.45
N ASN A 194 14.37 -4.93 -6.40
CA ASN A 194 15.41 -5.84 -6.93
C ASN A 194 14.92 -7.18 -7.51
N GLN A 195 13.65 -7.28 -7.94
CA GLN A 195 13.11 -8.53 -8.52
C GLN A 195 12.82 -8.42 -10.02
N LEU A 196 12.49 -7.23 -10.52
CA LEU A 196 12.13 -7.02 -11.92
C LEU A 196 13.24 -6.29 -12.65
N ASN A 197 13.45 -6.65 -13.92
CA ASN A 197 14.33 -5.95 -14.84
C ASN A 197 13.51 -5.06 -15.79
N TYR A 198 14.21 -4.31 -16.63
CA TYR A 198 13.58 -3.39 -17.59
C TYR A 198 12.61 -4.10 -18.54
N GLU A 199 12.93 -5.30 -19.00
CA GLU A 199 12.07 -6.06 -19.93
C GLU A 199 10.75 -6.50 -19.29
N HIS A 200 10.75 -6.87 -18.00
CA HIS A 200 9.50 -7.12 -17.28
C HIS A 200 8.61 -5.88 -17.25
N ILE A 201 9.19 -4.71 -16.94
CA ILE A 201 8.46 -3.44 -16.89
C ILE A 201 7.94 -3.07 -18.28
N ARG A 202 8.76 -3.22 -19.32
CA ARG A 202 8.40 -2.96 -20.72
C ARG A 202 7.25 -3.87 -21.18
N TYR A 203 7.32 -5.15 -20.86
CA TYR A 203 6.25 -6.11 -21.16
C TYR A 203 4.94 -5.73 -20.46
N THR A 204 5.00 -5.37 -19.17
CA THR A 204 3.83 -4.90 -18.42
C THR A 204 3.24 -3.63 -19.06
N ALA A 205 4.08 -2.66 -19.44
CA ALA A 205 3.62 -1.44 -20.10
C ALA A 205 2.98 -1.72 -21.46
N ALA A 206 3.58 -2.59 -22.29
CA ALA A 206 3.02 -3.01 -23.57
C ALA A 206 1.67 -3.73 -23.40
N THR A 207 1.56 -4.60 -22.40
CA THR A 207 0.33 -5.33 -22.07
C THR A 207 -0.76 -4.39 -21.57
N ALA A 208 -0.43 -3.44 -20.68
CA ALA A 208 -1.37 -2.40 -20.24
C ALA A 208 -1.86 -1.53 -21.41
N GLY A 209 -0.97 -1.19 -22.35
CA GLY A 209 -1.33 -0.48 -23.57
C GLY A 209 -2.25 -1.29 -24.50
N ALA A 210 -2.03 -2.59 -24.62
CA ALA A 210 -2.92 -3.48 -25.35
C ALA A 210 -4.29 -3.60 -24.67
N LEU A 211 -4.32 -3.72 -23.34
CA LEU A 211 -5.53 -3.73 -22.53
C LEU A 211 -6.34 -2.43 -22.74
N PHE A 212 -5.69 -1.28 -22.71
CA PHE A 212 -6.34 0.02 -22.97
C PHE A 212 -6.96 0.09 -24.36
N ARG A 213 -6.28 -0.41 -25.40
CA ARG A 213 -6.83 -0.46 -26.76
C ARG A 213 -8.03 -1.41 -26.88
N GLY A 214 -8.05 -2.50 -26.11
CA GLY A 214 -9.13 -3.49 -26.08
C GLY A 214 -10.18 -3.27 -24.99
N ARG A 215 -10.15 -2.15 -24.28
CA ARG A 215 -10.94 -1.95 -23.05
C ARG A 215 -12.46 -2.08 -23.22
N ALA A 216 -12.98 -1.75 -24.40
CA ALA A 216 -14.40 -1.90 -24.72
C ALA A 216 -14.88 -3.36 -24.67
N ASN A 217 -13.97 -4.34 -24.83
CA ASN A 217 -14.28 -5.76 -24.81
C ASN A 217 -14.13 -6.40 -23.42
N LEU A 218 -13.78 -5.62 -22.39
CA LEU A 218 -13.63 -6.16 -21.04
C LEU A 218 -15.02 -6.45 -20.44
N SER A 219 -15.18 -7.60 -19.81
CA SER A 219 -16.38 -7.88 -19.03
C SER A 219 -16.33 -7.12 -17.72
N LYS A 220 -17.48 -6.58 -17.32
CA LYS A 220 -17.64 -6.03 -15.97
C LYS A 220 -17.64 -7.17 -14.94
N VAL A 221 -17.45 -6.86 -13.67
CA VAL A 221 -17.51 -7.84 -12.58
C VAL A 221 -18.47 -7.39 -11.48
N CYS A 222 -19.05 -8.36 -10.77
CA CYS A 222 -19.80 -8.14 -9.53
C CYS A 222 -19.23 -8.96 -8.37
N ILE A 223 -19.49 -8.50 -7.14
CA ILE A 223 -19.24 -9.30 -5.94
C ILE A 223 -20.34 -10.34 -5.80
N THR A 224 -19.96 -11.62 -5.81
CA THR A 224 -20.89 -12.71 -5.50
C THR A 224 -20.86 -13.11 -4.04
N ARG A 225 -19.75 -12.88 -3.35
CA ARG A 225 -19.60 -13.18 -1.93
C ARG A 225 -18.71 -12.15 -1.24
N GLY A 226 -19.08 -11.78 -0.01
CA GLY A 226 -18.22 -11.01 0.88
C GLY A 226 -18.33 -9.49 0.75
N GLN A 227 -19.41 -8.98 0.16
CA GLN A 227 -19.64 -7.54 -0.06
C GLN A 227 -19.55 -6.71 1.23
N LYS A 228 -20.08 -7.23 2.34
CA LYS A 228 -20.12 -6.56 3.65
C LYS A 228 -18.95 -6.93 4.57
N LEU A 229 -17.97 -7.70 4.09
CA LEU A 229 -16.81 -8.06 4.89
C LEU A 229 -15.87 -6.86 5.03
N ARG A 230 -15.26 -6.71 6.20
CA ARG A 230 -14.14 -5.77 6.39
C ARG A 230 -12.94 -6.25 5.58
N LEU A 231 -12.24 -5.32 4.94
CA LEU A 231 -11.09 -5.64 4.08
C LEU A 231 -11.46 -6.64 2.98
N ARG A 232 -12.66 -6.49 2.42
CA ARG A 232 -13.23 -7.44 1.44
C ARG A 232 -12.35 -7.67 0.21
N HIS A 233 -11.47 -6.74 -0.13
CA HIS A 233 -10.51 -6.91 -1.23
C HIS A 233 -9.54 -8.09 -1.05
N PHE A 234 -9.45 -8.67 0.16
CA PHE A 234 -8.73 -9.93 0.39
C PHE A 234 -9.63 -11.18 0.43
N GLN A 235 -10.95 -11.03 0.53
CA GLN A 235 -11.86 -12.11 0.93
C GLN A 235 -13.05 -12.32 -0.02
N ALA A 236 -13.41 -11.29 -0.78
CA ALA A 236 -14.58 -11.32 -1.65
C ALA A 236 -14.31 -12.14 -2.92
N ALA A 237 -15.39 -12.74 -3.43
CA ALA A 237 -15.40 -13.44 -4.72
C ALA A 237 -16.02 -12.52 -5.77
N LEU A 238 -15.42 -12.51 -6.97
CA LEU A 238 -15.85 -11.71 -8.10
C LEU A 238 -16.23 -12.63 -9.26
N GLU A 239 -17.29 -12.31 -9.98
CA GLU A 239 -17.66 -13.00 -11.22
C GLU A 239 -17.88 -12.01 -12.37
N PRO A 240 -17.50 -12.38 -13.60
CA PRO A 240 -17.74 -11.56 -14.78
C PRO A 240 -19.23 -11.54 -15.14
N ILE A 241 -19.72 -10.36 -15.51
CA ILE A 241 -21.05 -10.14 -16.05
C ILE A 241 -20.96 -10.23 -17.56
N TYR A 242 -21.56 -11.28 -18.12
CA TYR A 242 -21.65 -11.49 -19.56
C TYR A 242 -22.96 -10.87 -20.07
N PRO A 243 -22.93 -9.98 -21.08
CA PRO A 243 -24.13 -9.32 -21.62
C PRO A 243 -25.20 -10.29 -22.17
N ASP A 244 -24.80 -11.50 -22.58
CA ASP A 244 -25.66 -12.49 -23.26
C ASP A 244 -25.84 -13.80 -22.46
N ALA A 245 -25.55 -13.80 -21.16
CA ALA A 245 -25.84 -14.93 -20.29
C ALA A 245 -27.19 -14.72 -19.59
N ASP A 246 -28.19 -15.51 -19.98
CA ASP A 246 -29.42 -15.65 -19.19
C ASP A 246 -29.01 -16.03 -17.75
N VAL A 247 -29.26 -15.15 -16.79
CA VAL A 247 -29.06 -15.41 -15.37
C VAL A 247 -30.07 -16.50 -14.98
N VAL A 248 -29.60 -17.73 -14.81
CA VAL A 248 -30.42 -18.84 -14.31
C VAL A 248 -30.03 -19.11 -12.87
N ASP A 249 -30.85 -18.58 -11.96
CA ASP A 249 -31.14 -18.99 -10.57
C ASP A 249 -29.98 -19.12 -9.55
N ASP A 250 -30.27 -18.69 -8.32
CA ASP A 250 -29.39 -18.51 -7.14
C ASP A 250 -28.83 -19.82 -6.52
N THR A 251 -28.79 -20.91 -7.28
CA THR A 251 -28.24 -22.18 -6.80
C THR A 251 -27.25 -22.77 -7.81
N THR A 252 -26.00 -22.33 -7.69
CA THR A 252 -24.78 -23.07 -8.07
C THR A 252 -24.85 -23.89 -9.37
N GLN A 253 -24.63 -23.24 -10.52
CA GLN A 253 -23.76 -23.70 -11.62
C GLN A 253 -23.94 -22.82 -12.88
N ILE A 254 -22.94 -21.99 -13.19
CA ILE A 254 -22.89 -21.27 -14.46
C ILE A 254 -22.32 -22.22 -15.54
N TYR A 255 -23.16 -22.67 -16.46
CA TYR A 255 -22.72 -23.36 -17.67
C TYR A 255 -22.49 -22.35 -18.79
N ALA A 256 -21.23 -22.18 -19.21
CA ALA A 256 -20.91 -21.45 -20.44
C ALA A 256 -21.54 -22.17 -21.64
N LYS A 257 -22.46 -21.52 -22.37
CA LYS A 257 -23.01 -22.03 -23.64
C LYS A 257 -21.88 -22.18 -24.67
N LYS A 258 -21.36 -23.40 -24.80
CA LYS A 258 -20.57 -23.81 -25.97
C LYS A 258 -21.54 -24.02 -27.15
N LYS A 259 -21.68 -23.01 -28.01
CA LYS A 259 -22.07 -23.23 -29.42
C LYS A 259 -21.26 -22.31 -30.33
N ARG A 260 -19.99 -22.70 -30.56
CA ARG A 260 -19.39 -22.44 -31.88
C ARG A 260 -20.01 -23.45 -32.84
N VAL A 261 -21.04 -23.03 -33.57
CA VAL A 261 -21.41 -23.72 -34.81
C VAL A 261 -20.32 -23.37 -35.81
N VAL A 262 -19.44 -24.32 -36.09
CA VAL A 262 -18.54 -24.26 -37.24
C VAL A 262 -19.45 -24.42 -38.47
N LYS A 263 -19.46 -23.42 -39.35
CA LYS A 263 -19.81 -23.63 -40.75
C LYS A 263 -18.55 -24.02 -41.51
#